data_AF-A0A6P5Y095-F1
#
_entry.id   AF-A0A6P5Y095-F1
#
_cell.length_a   1.000
_cell.length_b   1.000
_cell.length_c   1.000
_cell.angle_alpha   90.00
_cell.angle_beta   90.00
_cell.angle_gamma   90.00
#
_symmetry.space_group_name_H-M   'P 1'
#
loop_
_entity.id
_entity.type
_entity.pdbx_description
1 polymer ?
#
loop_
_entity_poly.entity_id
_entity_poly.type
_entity_poly.pdbx_seq_one_letter_code
_entity_poly.pdbx_strand_id
1 'polypeptide(L)'
;MLDGRRQIFSADKQQIFAGEKLRHSSNRMSKSARLMEDFLELAKDNTEKDLETCGVLGAFLEKGTFYVTTLIIPKQESTSNSCQAVNEEEIFAIQNDRSLFPVGWIHTHPSQSCFMSSIDLHTQYSYQVMVPEAFAIVVAPTDNSRSYGIFRVSDPSGMSVLKECQEKGSQFHSHKEPVSGSPIYEHCTHVYKNSNLRFEIFDLR
;
A
#
# COMPACT_ATOMS: atom_id res chain seq x y z
N MET A 1 -27.77 -1.05 17.69
CA MET A 1 -26.40 -0.65 18.10
C MET A 1 -25.50 -1.02 16.94
N LEU A 2 -25.26 -0.07 16.03
CA LEU A 2 -24.62 -0.31 14.73
C LEU A 2 -23.09 -0.40 14.88
N ASP A 3 -22.54 -1.22 14.00
CA ASP A 3 -21.23 -1.84 13.92
C ASP A 3 -20.03 -0.87 13.90
N GLY A 4 -18.97 -1.24 14.62
CA GLY A 4 -17.71 -0.49 14.79
C GLY A 4 -16.61 -0.87 13.79
N ARG A 5 -16.95 -1.45 12.64
CA ARG A 5 -16.01 -1.74 11.56
C ARG A 5 -15.80 -0.52 10.66
N ARG A 6 -14.92 0.41 11.07
CA ARG A 6 -14.20 1.28 10.13
C ARG A 6 -12.74 0.85 10.13
N GLN A 7 -12.48 -0.25 9.44
CA GLN A 7 -11.15 -0.55 8.92
C GLN A 7 -11.10 -0.09 7.46
N ILE A 8 -9.97 0.54 7.14
CA ILE A 8 -9.53 1.10 5.86
C ILE A 8 -9.82 0.10 4.72
N PHE A 9 -10.47 0.58 3.65
CA PHE A 9 -11.05 -0.20 2.54
C PHE A 9 -12.17 -1.16 2.93
N SER A 10 -13.42 -0.82 2.56
CA SER A 10 -14.53 -1.79 2.59
C SER A 10 -14.26 -2.90 1.56
N ALA A 11 -13.60 -3.97 2.02
CA ALA A 11 -13.30 -5.19 1.27
C ALA A 11 -14.54 -5.80 0.59
N ASP A 12 -15.74 -5.50 1.08
CA ASP A 12 -17.01 -6.02 0.58
C ASP A 12 -17.36 -5.54 -0.84
N LYS A 13 -16.84 -4.39 -1.31
CA LYS A 13 -17.17 -3.86 -2.65
C LYS A 13 -16.21 -4.29 -3.76
N GLN A 14 -14.97 -4.68 -3.44
CA GLN A 14 -13.94 -5.06 -4.42
C GLN A 14 -13.87 -6.58 -4.67
N GLN A 15 -14.52 -7.39 -3.82
CA GLN A 15 -14.48 -8.85 -3.87
C GLN A 15 -15.02 -9.47 -5.17
N ILE A 16 -15.84 -8.74 -5.93
CA ILE A 16 -16.45 -9.24 -7.17
C ILE A 16 -15.47 -9.24 -8.35
N PHE A 17 -14.44 -8.38 -8.36
CA PHE A 17 -13.52 -8.27 -9.51
C PHE A 17 -12.26 -9.15 -9.42
N ALA A 18 -11.79 -9.46 -8.22
CA ALA A 18 -10.52 -10.15 -8.01
C ALA A 18 -10.63 -11.69 -8.00
N GLY A 19 -11.81 -12.24 -7.67
CA GLY A 19 -11.98 -13.64 -7.29
C GLY A 19 -11.74 -14.68 -8.40
N GLU A 20 -11.89 -14.33 -9.68
CA GLU A 20 -11.73 -15.30 -10.78
C GLU A 20 -10.40 -15.18 -11.56
N LYS A 21 -9.73 -14.02 -11.53
CA LYS A 21 -8.52 -13.76 -12.34
C LYS A 21 -7.17 -14.07 -11.65
N LEU A 22 -7.14 -14.25 -10.33
CA LEU A 22 -5.90 -14.37 -9.53
C LEU A 22 -5.45 -15.82 -9.25
N ARG A 23 -5.95 -16.83 -9.98
CA ARG A 23 -5.64 -18.23 -9.67
C ARG A 23 -4.15 -18.58 -9.89
N HIS A 24 -3.46 -18.87 -8.78
CA HIS A 24 -2.33 -19.82 -8.60
C HIS A 24 -0.99 -19.60 -9.34
N SER A 25 -0.68 -18.39 -9.82
CA SER A 25 0.69 -18.07 -10.26
C SER A 25 1.24 -16.88 -9.50
N SER A 26 2.47 -16.97 -8.98
CA SER A 26 3.19 -15.82 -8.40
C SER A 26 3.40 -14.78 -9.48
N ASN A 27 2.51 -13.78 -9.55
CA ASN A 27 2.55 -12.78 -10.61
C ASN A 27 3.72 -11.84 -10.37
N ARG A 28 4.37 -11.44 -11.46
CA ARG A 28 5.42 -10.41 -11.40
C ARG A 28 4.77 -9.03 -11.32
N MET A 29 5.43 -8.08 -10.67
CA MET A 29 4.98 -6.69 -10.60
C MET A 29 6.00 -5.80 -11.29
N SER A 30 5.55 -4.94 -12.20
CA SER A 30 6.39 -3.95 -12.88
C SER A 30 5.93 -2.55 -12.50
N LYS A 31 6.85 -1.72 -12.00
CA LYS A 31 6.58 -0.32 -11.68
C LYS A 31 7.49 0.62 -12.45
N SER A 32 6.99 1.82 -12.73
CA SER A 32 7.78 2.86 -13.40
C SER A 32 9.02 3.21 -12.59
N ALA A 33 10.11 3.50 -13.32
CA ALA A 33 11.34 4.01 -12.73
C ALA A 33 11.17 5.35 -12.00
N ARG A 34 10.19 6.14 -12.42
CA ARG A 34 9.92 7.50 -11.94
C ARG A 34 8.93 7.58 -10.79
N LEU A 35 8.21 6.48 -10.49
CA LEU A 35 7.11 6.46 -9.51
C LEU A 35 7.49 7.12 -8.17
N MET A 36 8.70 6.84 -7.67
CA MET A 36 9.17 7.35 -6.38
C MET A 36 9.44 8.85 -6.41
N GLU A 37 10.07 9.32 -7.49
CA GLU A 37 10.50 10.71 -7.66
C GLU A 37 9.28 11.61 -7.85
N ASP A 38 8.39 11.23 -8.77
CA ASP A 38 7.17 11.97 -9.04
C ASP A 38 6.24 11.98 -7.80
N PHE A 39 6.21 10.89 -7.02
CA PHE A 39 5.46 10.86 -5.74
C PHE A 39 6.06 11.81 -4.69
N LEU A 40 7.38 11.82 -4.53
CA LEU A 40 8.06 12.73 -3.60
C LEU A 40 7.83 14.20 -3.96
N GLU A 41 7.77 14.53 -5.25
CA GLU A 41 7.42 15.88 -5.70
C GLU A 41 6.00 16.27 -5.26
N LEU A 42 5.02 15.36 -5.39
CA LEU A 42 3.64 15.58 -4.95
C LEU A 42 3.50 15.66 -3.42
N ALA A 43 4.34 14.96 -2.68
CA ALA A 43 4.34 14.89 -1.22
C ALA A 43 5.20 15.99 -0.56
N LYS A 44 5.92 16.80 -1.35
CA LYS A 44 6.94 17.74 -0.87
C LYS A 44 6.42 18.69 0.22
N ASP A 45 5.31 19.39 -0.04
CA ASP A 45 4.77 20.39 0.88
C ASP A 45 4.37 19.80 2.24
N ASN A 46 3.87 18.57 2.25
CA ASN A 46 3.52 17.85 3.48
C ASN A 46 4.79 17.35 4.18
N THR A 47 5.73 16.79 3.41
CA THR A 47 7.01 16.30 3.93
C THR A 47 7.79 17.41 4.64
N GLU A 48 7.84 18.63 4.06
CA GLU A 48 8.48 19.80 4.68
C GLU A 48 7.80 20.24 5.99
N LYS A 49 6.52 19.90 6.18
CA LYS A 49 5.74 20.18 7.40
C LYS A 49 5.72 19.01 8.38
N ASP A 50 6.54 17.98 8.14
CA ASP A 50 6.55 16.73 8.91
C ASP A 50 5.16 16.08 8.96
N LEU A 51 4.49 16.01 7.80
CA LEU A 51 3.21 15.33 7.61
C LEU A 51 3.36 14.21 6.58
N GLU A 52 2.85 13.03 6.91
CA GLU A 52 2.82 11.91 5.96
C GLU A 52 1.88 12.20 4.79
N THR A 53 2.22 11.68 3.62
CA THR A 53 1.36 11.64 2.43
C THR A 53 1.26 10.20 1.95
N CYS A 54 0.08 9.73 1.55
CA CYS A 54 -0.12 8.47 0.85
C CYS A 54 -0.63 8.65 -0.57
N GLY A 55 -0.38 7.62 -1.39
CA GLY A 55 -0.97 7.41 -2.70
C GLY A 55 -1.30 5.93 -2.93
N VAL A 56 -2.31 5.66 -3.74
CA VAL A 56 -2.80 4.33 -4.09
C VAL A 56 -2.29 3.93 -5.48
N LEU A 57 -1.86 2.68 -5.63
CA LEU A 57 -1.30 2.14 -6.86
C LEU A 57 -2.32 1.26 -7.59
N GLY A 58 -2.63 1.66 -8.82
CA GLY A 58 -3.46 0.90 -9.77
C GLY A 58 -2.63 0.22 -10.84
N ALA A 59 -2.98 -1.03 -11.18
CA ALA A 59 -2.32 -1.78 -12.24
C ALA A 59 -3.31 -2.57 -13.10
N PHE A 60 -2.94 -2.81 -14.36
CA PHE A 60 -3.59 -3.86 -15.16
C PHE A 60 -2.74 -5.14 -15.12
N LEU A 61 -3.38 -6.29 -15.38
CA LEU A 61 -2.72 -7.60 -15.45
C LEU A 61 -2.63 -8.04 -16.91
N GLU A 62 -1.41 -8.29 -17.39
CA GLU A 62 -1.18 -8.86 -18.72
C GLU A 62 -0.15 -9.99 -18.62
N LYS A 63 -0.51 -11.18 -19.14
CA LYS A 63 0.36 -12.36 -19.25
C LYS A 63 1.09 -12.70 -17.93
N GLY A 64 0.37 -12.67 -16.81
CA GLY A 64 0.92 -12.99 -15.47
C GLY A 64 1.84 -11.92 -14.88
N THR A 65 1.81 -10.69 -15.43
CA THR A 65 2.53 -9.54 -14.90
C THR A 65 1.57 -8.38 -14.65
N PHE A 66 1.58 -7.86 -13.43
CA PHE A 66 0.94 -6.61 -13.10
C PHE A 66 1.81 -5.43 -13.54
N TYR A 67 1.21 -4.46 -14.21
CA TYR A 67 1.87 -3.23 -14.63
C TYR A 67 1.25 -2.05 -13.90
N VAL A 68 2.00 -1.53 -12.91
CA VAL A 68 1.62 -0.34 -12.14
C VAL A 68 1.65 0.87 -13.07
N THR A 69 0.47 1.33 -13.43
CA THR A 69 0.26 2.38 -14.45
C THR A 69 -0.55 3.54 -13.94
N THR A 70 -0.94 3.53 -12.67
CA THR A 70 -1.71 4.60 -12.07
C THR A 70 -1.27 4.84 -10.64
N LEU A 71 -0.99 6.11 -10.32
CA LEU A 71 -0.82 6.62 -8.98
C LEU A 71 -1.99 7.57 -8.68
N ILE A 72 -2.75 7.29 -7.63
CA ILE A 72 -3.84 8.15 -7.18
C ILE A 72 -3.40 8.79 -5.87
N ILE A 73 -3.33 10.12 -5.80
CA ILE A 73 -3.16 10.85 -4.54
C ILE A 73 -4.56 11.21 -4.05
N PRO A 74 -5.08 10.50 -3.05
CA PRO A 74 -6.42 10.78 -2.55
C PRO A 74 -6.43 12.05 -1.70
N LYS A 75 -7.62 12.61 -1.51
CA LYS A 75 -7.89 13.44 -0.33
C LYS A 75 -7.51 12.63 0.90
N GLN A 76 -6.88 13.25 1.88
CA GLN A 76 -6.34 12.52 3.02
C GLN A 76 -6.23 13.39 4.27
N GLU A 77 -6.37 12.74 5.42
CA GLU A 77 -6.02 13.30 6.72
C GLU A 77 -4.61 12.86 7.08
N SER A 78 -3.71 13.82 7.25
CA SER A 78 -2.29 13.60 7.49
C SER A 78 -1.86 14.04 8.89
N THR A 79 -1.04 13.22 9.53
CA THR A 79 -0.28 13.54 10.74
C THR A 79 1.19 13.21 10.50
N SER A 80 2.06 13.49 11.46
CA SER A 80 3.48 13.13 11.36
C SER A 80 3.76 11.63 11.33
N ASN A 81 2.78 10.79 11.73
CA ASN A 81 2.97 9.34 11.82
C ASN A 81 1.85 8.54 11.13
N SER A 82 0.95 9.20 10.39
CA SER A 82 -0.12 8.50 9.68
C SER A 82 -0.69 9.35 8.57
N CYS A 83 -1.09 8.72 7.48
CA CYS A 83 -1.94 9.33 6.45
C CYS A 83 -3.12 8.41 6.12
N GLN A 84 -4.33 8.93 6.21
CA GLN A 84 -5.55 8.19 5.92
C GLN A 84 -6.28 8.80 4.73
N ALA A 85 -6.50 8.00 3.69
CA ALA A 85 -7.34 8.40 2.57
C ALA A 85 -8.79 8.65 3.03
N VAL A 86 -9.38 9.72 2.52
CA VAL A 86 -10.82 10.02 2.68
C VAL A 86 -11.49 10.01 1.31
N ASN A 87 -12.81 9.91 1.29
CA ASN A 87 -13.61 9.78 0.06
C ASN A 87 -13.15 8.62 -0.84
N GLU A 88 -12.99 7.42 -0.26
CA GLU A 88 -12.54 6.23 -0.97
C GLU A 88 -13.38 5.89 -2.22
N GLU A 89 -14.63 6.37 -2.31
CA GLU A 89 -15.45 6.22 -3.51
C GLU A 89 -14.84 6.85 -4.77
N GLU A 90 -14.07 7.94 -4.63
CA GLU A 90 -13.39 8.60 -5.77
C GLU A 90 -12.23 7.74 -6.27
N ILE A 91 -11.49 7.11 -5.35
CA ILE A 91 -10.42 6.15 -5.66
C ILE A 91 -11.01 4.94 -6.40
N PHE A 92 -12.10 4.39 -5.86
CA PHE A 92 -12.80 3.26 -6.44
C PHE A 92 -13.33 3.59 -7.84
N ALA A 93 -13.90 4.79 -8.04
CA ALA A 93 -14.42 5.21 -9.33
C ALA A 93 -13.32 5.18 -10.42
N ILE A 94 -12.14 5.74 -10.13
CA ILE A 94 -11.00 5.73 -11.07
C ILE A 94 -10.54 4.29 -11.36
N GLN A 95 -10.38 3.47 -10.32
CA GLN A 95 -9.94 2.08 -10.49
C GLN A 95 -10.94 1.27 -11.31
N ASN A 96 -12.24 1.41 -11.03
CA ASN A 96 -13.29 0.70 -11.73
C ASN A 96 -13.41 1.14 -13.19
N ASP A 97 -13.47 2.45 -13.46
CA ASP A 97 -13.57 3.00 -14.82
C ASP A 97 -12.43 2.51 -15.72
N ARG A 98 -11.23 2.39 -15.14
CA ARG A 98 -10.02 1.95 -15.84
C ARG A 98 -9.73 0.45 -15.71
N SER A 99 -10.61 -0.32 -15.07
CA SER A 99 -10.44 -1.75 -14.82
C SER A 99 -9.09 -2.11 -14.16
N LEU A 100 -8.65 -1.29 -13.20
CA LEU A 100 -7.39 -1.42 -12.49
C LEU A 100 -7.53 -2.25 -11.21
N PHE A 101 -6.52 -3.06 -10.93
CA PHE A 101 -6.34 -3.76 -9.67
C PHE A 101 -5.66 -2.85 -8.63
N PRO A 102 -6.12 -2.82 -7.37
CA PRO A 102 -5.48 -2.09 -6.27
C PRO A 102 -4.26 -2.87 -5.76
N VAL A 103 -3.14 -2.76 -6.46
CA VAL A 103 -1.96 -3.61 -6.23
C VAL A 103 -1.00 -3.10 -5.16
N GLY A 104 -1.34 -2.01 -4.48
CA GLY A 104 -0.50 -1.48 -3.41
C GLY A 104 -0.70 -0.01 -3.16
N TRP A 105 0.23 0.55 -2.41
CA TRP A 105 0.22 1.93 -1.98
C TRP A 105 1.65 2.41 -1.70
N ILE A 106 1.82 3.72 -1.63
CA ILE A 106 3.08 4.40 -1.35
C ILE A 106 2.83 5.49 -0.32
N HIS A 107 3.69 5.63 0.68
CA HIS A 107 3.61 6.73 1.64
C HIS A 107 4.99 7.23 2.06
N THR A 108 5.01 8.44 2.64
CA THR A 108 6.22 9.05 3.19
C THR A 108 6.32 8.84 4.70
N HIS A 109 7.53 8.59 5.19
CA HIS A 109 7.96 8.85 6.55
C HIS A 109 8.87 10.10 6.54
N PRO A 110 8.35 11.31 6.79
CA PRO A 110 9.12 12.54 6.62
C PRO A 110 10.38 12.58 7.50
N SER A 111 10.28 12.12 8.75
CA SER A 111 11.35 12.18 9.75
C SER A 111 11.74 10.82 10.35
N GLN A 112 10.93 9.79 10.12
CA GLN A 112 11.16 8.44 10.63
C GLN A 112 12.05 7.63 9.70
N SER A 113 12.61 6.54 10.22
CA SER A 113 13.34 5.57 9.41
C SER A 113 12.42 4.79 8.46
N CYS A 114 13.02 4.10 7.50
CA CYS A 114 12.31 3.29 6.53
C CYS A 114 11.92 1.90 7.10
N PHE A 115 10.72 1.80 7.67
CA PHE A 115 10.13 0.56 8.19
C PHE A 115 8.61 0.52 7.99
N MET A 116 7.97 -0.63 8.24
CA MET A 116 6.51 -0.73 8.28
C MET A 116 6.00 -0.55 9.72
N SER A 117 5.23 0.51 9.95
CA SER A 117 4.58 0.79 11.23
C SER A 117 3.41 -0.18 11.52
N SER A 118 2.90 -0.17 12.76
CA SER A 118 1.71 -0.98 13.12
C SER A 118 0.50 -0.65 12.23
N ILE A 119 0.29 0.64 11.92
CA ILE A 119 -0.79 1.11 11.05
C ILE A 119 -0.54 0.66 9.61
N ASP A 120 0.72 0.72 9.16
CA ASP A 120 1.09 0.31 7.80
C ASP A 120 0.88 -1.20 7.60
N LEU A 121 1.19 -2.00 8.62
CA LEU A 121 0.98 -3.45 8.59
C LEU A 121 -0.50 -3.80 8.43
N HIS A 122 -1.37 -3.15 9.20
CA HIS A 122 -2.82 -3.34 9.09
C HIS A 122 -3.37 -2.87 7.73
N THR A 123 -2.87 -1.74 7.24
CA THR A 123 -3.23 -1.25 5.90
C THR A 123 -2.79 -2.24 4.82
N GLN A 124 -1.53 -2.67 4.86
CA GLN A 124 -0.97 -3.61 3.90
C GLN A 124 -1.65 -4.98 3.96
N TYR A 125 -2.05 -5.45 5.14
CA TYR A 125 -2.83 -6.67 5.31
C TYR A 125 -4.12 -6.62 4.48
N SER A 126 -4.89 -5.53 4.57
CA SER A 126 -6.13 -5.37 3.79
C SER A 126 -5.87 -5.46 2.28
N TYR A 127 -4.82 -4.80 1.77
CA TYR A 127 -4.42 -4.91 0.36
C TYR A 127 -4.04 -6.35 -0.01
N GLN A 128 -3.24 -7.02 0.83
CA GLN A 128 -2.71 -8.36 0.53
C GLN A 128 -3.75 -9.47 0.65
N VAL A 129 -4.81 -9.26 1.43
CA VAL A 129 -6.01 -10.13 1.43
C VAL A 129 -6.75 -10.05 0.09
N MET A 130 -6.82 -8.87 -0.53
CA MET A 130 -7.50 -8.67 -1.80
C MET A 130 -6.65 -9.08 -3.01
N VAL A 131 -5.36 -8.75 -2.98
CA VAL A 131 -4.39 -9.04 -4.03
C VAL A 131 -3.13 -9.63 -3.36
N PRO A 132 -2.88 -10.94 -3.46
CA PRO A 132 -1.74 -11.59 -2.79
C PRO A 132 -0.37 -11.01 -3.15
N GLU A 133 -0.23 -10.41 -4.33
CA GLU A 133 0.98 -9.73 -4.79
C GLU A 133 1.09 -8.26 -4.36
N ALA A 134 0.14 -7.75 -3.57
CA ALA A 134 0.15 -6.36 -3.16
C ALA A 134 1.41 -6.00 -2.36
N PHE A 135 1.84 -4.74 -2.46
CA PHE A 135 3.02 -4.23 -1.80
C PHE A 135 2.82 -2.81 -1.29
N ALA A 136 3.58 -2.45 -0.25
CA ALA A 136 3.69 -1.11 0.27
C ALA A 136 5.05 -0.51 -0.11
N ILE A 137 5.09 0.77 -0.40
CA ILE A 137 6.33 1.53 -0.54
C ILE A 137 6.40 2.56 0.59
N VAL A 138 7.43 2.49 1.41
CA VAL A 138 7.77 3.51 2.39
C VAL A 138 8.87 4.38 1.80
N VAL A 139 8.69 5.69 1.78
CA VAL A 139 9.71 6.67 1.36
C VAL A 139 10.17 7.46 2.58
N ALA A 140 11.44 7.34 2.96
CA ALA A 140 12.01 7.96 4.14
C ALA A 140 13.14 8.93 3.74
N PRO A 141 12.84 10.16 3.28
CA PRO A 141 13.84 11.07 2.71
C PRO A 141 14.96 11.47 3.67
N THR A 142 14.74 11.39 4.99
CA THR A 142 15.72 11.74 6.02
C THR A 142 16.51 10.53 6.54
N ASP A 143 16.15 9.31 6.14
CA ASP A 143 16.86 8.10 6.54
C ASP A 143 18.12 7.89 5.69
N ASN A 144 19.28 8.23 6.27
CA ASN A 144 20.59 8.08 5.63
C ASN A 144 20.98 6.62 5.35
N SER A 145 20.35 5.65 6.01
CA SER A 145 20.62 4.22 5.81
C SER A 145 19.80 3.63 4.66
N ARG A 146 18.56 4.12 4.49
CA ARG A 146 17.61 3.59 3.51
C ARG A 146 16.55 4.65 3.18
N SER A 147 16.70 5.33 2.05
CA SER A 147 15.77 6.38 1.62
C SER A 147 14.40 5.88 1.18
N TYR A 148 14.26 4.59 0.88
CA TYR A 148 12.96 3.95 0.63
C TYR A 148 13.04 2.43 0.79
N GLY A 149 11.87 1.80 0.95
CA GLY A 149 11.72 0.36 1.04
C GLY A 149 10.43 -0.09 0.38
N ILE A 150 10.47 -1.29 -0.23
CA ILE A 150 9.30 -1.95 -0.79
C ILE A 150 9.05 -3.19 0.07
N PHE A 151 7.86 -3.28 0.64
CA PHE A 151 7.52 -4.26 1.66
C PHE A 151 6.23 -4.99 1.34
N ARG A 152 6.10 -6.17 1.94
CA ARG A 152 4.86 -6.95 1.99
C ARG A 152 4.75 -7.62 3.36
N VAL A 153 3.55 -7.98 3.78
CA VAL A 153 3.37 -8.79 4.99
C VAL A 153 3.83 -10.22 4.66
N SER A 154 4.56 -10.86 5.58
CA SER A 154 5.03 -12.23 5.36
C SER A 154 3.84 -13.19 5.33
N ASP A 155 3.84 -14.12 4.39
CA ASP A 155 2.72 -15.03 4.13
C ASP A 155 3.23 -16.48 4.19
N PRO A 156 2.69 -17.34 5.08
CA PRO A 156 1.49 -17.14 5.90
C PRO A 156 1.71 -16.48 7.26
N SER A 157 2.95 -16.37 7.73
CA SER A 157 3.26 -16.07 9.13
C SER A 157 2.73 -14.71 9.61
N GLY A 158 3.09 -13.61 8.95
CA GLY A 158 2.64 -12.27 9.31
C GLY A 158 1.16 -12.03 9.03
N MET A 159 0.66 -12.56 7.90
CA MET A 159 -0.77 -12.50 7.55
C MET A 159 -1.64 -13.14 8.63
N SER A 160 -1.19 -14.25 9.21
CA SER A 160 -1.90 -14.94 10.30
C SER A 160 -1.93 -14.11 11.58
N VAL A 161 -0.80 -13.49 11.96
CA VAL A 161 -0.71 -12.61 13.13
C VAL A 161 -1.65 -11.40 13.00
N LEU A 162 -1.67 -10.76 11.83
CA LEU A 162 -2.52 -9.59 11.60
C LEU A 162 -4.01 -9.96 11.52
N LYS A 163 -4.35 -11.11 10.96
CA LYS A 163 -5.72 -11.64 10.93
C LYS A 163 -6.30 -11.86 12.33
N GLU A 164 -5.49 -12.31 13.28
CA GLU A 164 -5.91 -12.60 14.65
C GLU A 164 -5.89 -11.38 15.57
N CYS A 165 -5.28 -10.27 15.13
CA CYS A 165 -5.16 -9.04 15.91
C CYS A 165 -6.55 -8.43 16.20
N GLN A 166 -6.83 -8.21 17.49
CA GLN A 166 -8.09 -7.60 17.97
C GLN A 166 -7.94 -6.11 18.32
N GLU A 167 -6.73 -5.58 18.25
CA GLU A 167 -6.46 -4.18 18.54
C GLU A 167 -7.05 -3.28 17.44
N LYS A 168 -7.49 -2.08 17.82
CA LYS A 168 -8.01 -1.11 16.85
C LYS A 168 -6.86 -0.65 15.95
N GLY A 169 -6.92 -0.98 14.66
CA GLY A 169 -5.89 -0.64 13.67
C GLY A 169 -5.59 0.86 13.50
N SER A 170 -6.40 1.74 14.08
CA SER A 170 -6.18 3.19 14.12
C SER A 170 -5.24 3.66 15.24
N GLN A 171 -4.74 2.74 16.08
CA GLN A 171 -3.82 3.05 17.17
C GLN A 171 -2.55 2.21 17.07
N PHE A 172 -1.40 2.83 17.30
CA PHE A 172 -0.12 2.13 17.38
C PHE A 172 -0.12 1.09 18.51
N HIS A 173 0.25 -0.14 18.15
CA HIS A 173 0.46 -1.25 19.08
C HIS A 173 1.51 -2.21 18.54
N SER A 174 2.12 -2.98 19.42
CA SER A 174 3.06 -4.03 19.06
C SER A 174 2.32 -5.31 18.68
N HIS A 175 2.85 -6.03 17.69
CA HIS A 175 2.40 -7.37 17.34
C HIS A 175 3.27 -8.43 18.00
N LYS A 176 2.69 -9.61 18.27
CA LYS A 176 3.46 -10.77 18.71
C LYS A 176 4.37 -11.24 17.57
N GLU A 177 5.55 -11.73 17.92
CA GLU A 177 6.40 -12.39 16.94
C GLU A 177 5.67 -13.62 16.37
N PRO A 178 5.74 -13.84 15.04
CA PRO A 178 5.19 -15.05 14.46
C PRO A 178 5.80 -16.32 15.07
N VAL A 179 5.00 -17.38 15.22
CA VAL A 179 5.43 -18.66 15.83
C VAL A 179 6.63 -19.28 15.10
N SER A 180 6.78 -19.00 13.81
CA SER A 180 7.93 -19.43 13.00
C SER A 180 9.25 -18.73 13.33
N GLY A 181 9.24 -17.67 14.14
CA GLY A 181 10.41 -16.80 14.39
C GLY A 181 10.79 -15.93 13.19
N SER A 182 9.98 -15.94 12.12
CA SER A 182 10.17 -15.09 10.95
C SER A 182 9.66 -13.66 11.22
N PRO A 183 10.18 -12.63 10.52
CA PRO A 183 9.61 -11.29 10.58
C PRO A 183 8.12 -11.25 10.19
N ILE A 184 7.36 -10.30 10.77
CA ILE A 184 5.94 -10.08 10.43
C ILE A 184 5.75 -9.46 9.03
N TYR A 185 6.76 -8.76 8.52
CA TYR A 185 6.82 -8.25 7.15
C TYR A 185 8.22 -8.44 6.60
N GLU A 186 8.32 -8.41 5.27
CA GLU A 186 9.56 -8.64 4.55
C GLU A 186 9.71 -7.71 3.36
N HIS A 187 10.91 -7.66 2.79
CA HIS A 187 11.15 -6.98 1.54
C HIS A 187 10.41 -7.66 0.40
N CYS A 188 9.72 -6.86 -0.40
CA CYS A 188 9.00 -7.34 -1.56
C CYS A 188 9.97 -7.57 -2.73
N THR A 189 10.17 -8.84 -3.12
CA THR A 189 11.16 -9.25 -4.13
C THR A 189 10.58 -9.45 -5.53
N HIS A 190 9.26 -9.51 -5.67
CA HIS A 190 8.57 -9.72 -6.95
C HIS A 190 8.23 -8.42 -7.70
N VAL A 191 8.74 -7.27 -7.23
CA VAL A 191 8.56 -5.94 -7.85
C VAL A 191 9.82 -5.51 -8.61
N TYR A 192 9.67 -5.27 -9.90
CA TYR A 192 10.75 -4.89 -10.81
C TYR A 192 10.56 -3.45 -11.30
N LYS A 193 11.66 -2.72 -11.38
CA LYS A 193 11.71 -1.36 -11.97
C LYS A 193 11.74 -1.47 -13.50
N ASN A 194 10.88 -0.71 -14.17
CA ASN A 194 10.83 -0.63 -15.62
C ASN A 194 10.94 0.83 -16.08
N SER A 195 12.04 1.17 -16.74
CA SER A 195 12.32 2.54 -17.22
C SER A 195 11.44 2.99 -18.38
N ASN A 196 10.82 2.05 -19.09
CA ASN A 196 9.95 2.32 -20.23
C ASN A 196 8.47 2.38 -19.83
N LEU A 197 8.12 1.93 -18.62
CA LEU A 197 6.75 1.95 -18.13
C LEU A 197 6.38 3.38 -17.73
N ARG A 198 5.40 3.94 -18.45
CA ARG A 198 4.73 5.18 -18.08
C ARG A 198 3.57 4.88 -17.15
N PHE A 199 3.24 5.84 -16.30
CA PHE A 199 2.08 5.79 -15.44
C PHE A 199 1.41 7.16 -15.43
N GLU A 200 0.13 7.16 -15.09
CA GLU A 200 -0.68 8.37 -14.94
C GLU A 200 -0.88 8.71 -13.47
N ILE A 201 -0.99 10.01 -13.18
CA ILE A 201 -1.18 10.54 -11.84
C ILE A 201 -2.56 11.18 -11.76
N PHE A 202 -3.34 10.78 -10.76
CA PHE A 202 -4.62 11.39 -10.41
C PHE A 202 -4.47 12.05 -9.04
N ASP A 203 -4.36 13.37 -9.01
CA ASP A 203 -4.35 14.13 -7.77
C ASP A 203 -5.76 14.61 -7.44
N LEU A 204 -6.32 14.11 -6.33
CA LEU A 204 -7.70 14.39 -5.90
C LEU A 204 -7.79 15.38 -4.74
N ARG A 205 -6.66 15.90 -4.26
CA ARG A 205 -6.57 16.76 -3.07
C ARG A 205 -7.30 18.10 -3.24
#